data_AF-A0A8T6HLG4-F1
#
_entry.id   AF-A0A8T6HLG4-F1
#
_cell.length_a   1.000
_cell.length_b   1.000
_cell.length_c   1.000
_cell.angle_alpha   90.00
_cell.angle_beta   90.00
_cell.angle_gamma   90.00
#
_symmetry.space_group_name_H-M   'P 1'
#
loop_
_entity.id
_entity.type
_entity.pdbx_description
1 polymer ?
#
loop_
_entity_poly.entity_id
_entity_poly.type
_entity_poly.pdbx_seq_one_letter_code
_entity_poly.pdbx_strand_id
1 'polypeptide(L)'
;AVSSLAAAEARLDDLAGDPDTEELEQATEAVAAAEAAQEAAQARLDDLLTPATEEDIFQAEQAIVAATAGLIAAESRRQELFEEADPDDVYQAQQAVAAAEAGLRAAQSSLNELLGDVDPSDLFQAEQAVAAALANRDAADSRLTELLEPPTEDDILEAELALASAESSLQEAQARHNELLAGANANTIAQQEQNVRLAEISLEQAMAAMDDLAITAPFDGVIEEVNIEPGDRIGSAAAAFVLSTRDQMVVELTVTEAEIFDLEELQVGVASFDAIDGVQYPVRITSISRVPDIEQGVVTYSVEAAVLSPLAIQAVRDELQALGVTVLEPQAAGEQRRGGGGAIDPQQAARFRAWLESLELPEGVTVIQVVTAIANDEPLPGGVELPEGFEITDEQRAQLRALIARFSGGGSGAAGGQAAVDDDRQLPVHGMSATVVILTAVRDEAVLVSTSAVRQIDGAYYVAVPTDDGGWERLAVQIGETDGTNVEILSGLLDGATVLVGADSEGIAYSATQLPGGGAPGGGGPGGGGQR
;
A
#
# COMPACT_ATOMS: atom_id res chain seq x y z
N ALA A 1 26.19 -23.81 -17.87
CA ALA A 1 24.72 -23.79 -17.73
C ALA A 1 24.16 -25.17 -17.37
N VAL A 2 24.16 -26.17 -18.25
CA VAL A 2 23.53 -27.49 -17.94
C VAL A 2 24.14 -28.20 -16.72
N SER A 3 25.46 -28.05 -16.48
CA SER A 3 26.12 -28.64 -15.30
C SER A 3 25.88 -27.89 -13.99
N SER A 4 25.53 -26.59 -14.04
CA SER A 4 25.23 -25.80 -12.84
C SER A 4 23.78 -25.97 -12.43
N LEU A 5 22.85 -26.06 -13.39
CA LEU A 5 21.43 -26.33 -13.14
C LEU A 5 21.22 -27.69 -12.46
N ALA A 6 21.79 -28.77 -13.00
CA ALA A 6 21.64 -30.10 -12.39
C ALA A 6 22.27 -30.20 -10.99
N ALA A 7 23.34 -29.42 -10.73
CA ALA A 7 23.95 -29.33 -9.40
C ALA A 7 23.12 -28.49 -8.43
N ALA A 8 22.47 -27.43 -8.94
CA ALA A 8 21.52 -26.61 -8.20
C ALA A 8 20.26 -27.42 -7.84
N GLU A 9 19.68 -28.17 -8.77
CA GLU A 9 18.53 -29.06 -8.55
C GLU A 9 18.84 -30.14 -7.49
N ALA A 10 19.99 -30.80 -7.58
CA ALA A 10 20.39 -31.81 -6.59
C ALA A 10 20.59 -31.23 -5.18
N ARG A 11 21.14 -30.00 -5.09
CA ARG A 11 21.29 -29.30 -3.80
C ARG A 11 19.97 -28.82 -3.24
N LEU A 12 19.03 -28.41 -4.10
CA LEU A 12 17.68 -28.01 -3.71
C LEU A 12 16.93 -29.19 -3.07
N ASP A 13 17.01 -30.38 -3.68
CA ASP A 13 16.39 -31.59 -3.13
C ASP A 13 16.95 -31.95 -1.74
N ASP A 14 18.26 -31.74 -1.52
CA ASP A 14 18.89 -31.94 -0.21
C ASP A 14 18.50 -30.86 0.83
N LEU A 15 18.10 -29.67 0.38
CA LEU A 15 17.69 -28.52 1.20
C LEU A 15 16.20 -28.52 1.54
N ALA A 16 15.36 -29.25 0.80
CA ALA A 16 13.90 -29.31 1.00
C ALA A 16 13.45 -30.07 2.29
N GLY A 17 14.35 -30.23 3.27
CA GLY A 17 14.04 -30.78 4.58
C GLY A 17 13.32 -29.77 5.49
N ASP A 18 12.56 -30.27 6.46
CA ASP A 18 11.89 -29.43 7.47
C ASP A 18 12.90 -28.54 8.20
N PRO A 19 12.53 -27.28 8.53
CA PRO A 19 13.38 -26.36 9.27
C PRO A 19 13.80 -26.94 10.63
N ASP A 20 14.94 -26.50 11.15
CA ASP A 20 15.45 -26.92 12.47
C ASP A 20 14.34 -26.74 13.53
N THR A 21 13.97 -27.84 14.19
CA THR A 21 12.80 -27.90 15.08
C THR A 21 12.86 -26.89 16.23
N GLU A 22 14.06 -26.46 16.63
CA GLU A 22 14.29 -25.55 17.75
C GLU A 22 14.00 -24.08 17.39
N GLU A 23 14.36 -23.62 16.19
CA GLU A 23 14.07 -22.24 15.75
C GLU A 23 12.58 -22.06 15.44
N LEU A 24 11.96 -23.09 14.85
CA LEU A 24 10.50 -23.12 14.65
C LEU A 24 9.76 -23.11 15.99
N GLU A 25 10.19 -23.92 16.97
CA GLU A 25 9.61 -23.91 18.32
C GLU A 25 9.73 -22.52 18.97
N GLN A 26 10.91 -21.89 18.92
CA GLN A 26 11.11 -20.53 19.45
C GLN A 26 10.23 -19.48 18.76
N ALA A 27 10.09 -19.53 17.43
CA ALA A 27 9.23 -18.61 16.70
C ALA A 27 7.75 -18.82 17.04
N THR A 28 7.29 -20.08 17.14
CA THR A 28 5.91 -20.39 17.54
C THR A 28 5.61 -19.94 18.97
N GLU A 29 6.55 -20.10 19.91
CA GLU A 29 6.43 -19.57 21.26
C GLU A 29 6.39 -18.04 21.28
N ALA A 30 7.19 -17.37 20.44
CA ALA A 30 7.20 -15.91 20.32
C ALA A 30 5.87 -15.38 19.77
N VAL A 31 5.29 -16.02 18.75
CA VAL A 31 3.96 -15.70 18.23
C VAL A 31 2.90 -15.90 19.31
N ALA A 32 2.87 -17.05 19.98
CA ALA A 32 1.91 -17.32 21.05
C ALA A 32 2.02 -16.32 22.21
N ALA A 33 3.24 -15.90 22.57
CA ALA A 33 3.46 -14.88 23.59
C ALA A 33 2.96 -13.49 23.15
N ALA A 34 3.17 -13.13 21.88
CA ALA A 34 2.68 -11.87 21.32
C ALA A 34 1.15 -11.83 21.19
N GLU A 35 0.53 -12.94 20.77
CA GLU A 35 -0.93 -13.11 20.74
C GLU A 35 -1.53 -12.95 22.14
N ALA A 36 -0.98 -13.65 23.14
CA ALA A 36 -1.44 -13.53 24.51
C ALA A 36 -1.28 -12.10 25.06
N ALA A 37 -0.22 -11.39 24.68
CA ALA A 37 -0.02 -10.00 25.06
C ALA A 37 -1.05 -9.06 24.41
N GLN A 38 -1.39 -9.30 23.13
CA GLN A 38 -2.40 -8.56 22.39
C GLN A 38 -3.81 -8.81 22.96
N GLU A 39 -4.16 -10.06 23.25
CA GLU A 39 -5.42 -10.42 23.91
C GLU A 39 -5.52 -9.76 25.30
N ALA A 40 -4.47 -9.81 26.11
CA ALA A 40 -4.45 -9.18 27.43
C ALA A 40 -4.52 -7.64 27.34
N ALA A 41 -3.95 -7.02 26.31
CA ALA A 41 -4.08 -5.59 26.07
C ALA A 41 -5.51 -5.22 25.66
N GLN A 42 -6.15 -6.03 24.80
CA GLN A 42 -7.52 -5.84 24.35
C GLN A 42 -8.52 -6.02 25.50
N ALA A 43 -8.38 -7.09 26.30
CA ALA A 43 -9.24 -7.32 27.47
C ALA A 43 -9.20 -6.15 28.45
N ARG A 44 -8.01 -5.55 28.67
CA ARG A 44 -7.88 -4.35 29.50
C ARG A 44 -8.54 -3.12 28.88
N LEU A 45 -8.56 -2.98 27.56
CA LEU A 45 -9.29 -1.91 26.88
C LEU A 45 -10.80 -2.13 27.03
N ASP A 46 -11.27 -3.35 26.84
CA ASP A 46 -12.68 -3.71 26.97
C ASP A 46 -13.20 -3.48 28.41
N ASP A 47 -12.39 -3.80 29.43
CA ASP A 47 -12.69 -3.50 30.83
C ASP A 47 -12.84 -1.99 31.07
N LEU A 48 -12.02 -1.14 30.44
CA LEU A 48 -12.11 0.32 30.55
C LEU A 48 -13.34 0.90 29.84
N LEU A 49 -13.77 0.26 28.75
CA LEU A 49 -14.95 0.65 27.97
C LEU A 49 -16.25 0.11 28.58
N THR A 50 -16.17 -0.90 29.43
CA THR A 50 -17.33 -1.46 30.12
C THR A 50 -17.83 -0.45 31.16
N PRO A 51 -19.08 0.04 31.05
CA PRO A 51 -19.62 0.97 32.02
C PRO A 51 -19.77 0.30 33.39
N ALA A 52 -19.74 1.12 34.45
CA ALA A 52 -19.97 0.66 35.82
C ALA A 52 -21.31 -0.11 35.93
N THR A 53 -21.35 -1.13 36.78
CA THR A 53 -22.55 -1.96 36.90
C THR A 53 -23.67 -1.19 37.60
N GLU A 54 -24.92 -1.60 37.37
CA GLU A 54 -26.08 -1.02 38.08
C GLU A 54 -25.93 -1.16 39.61
N GLU A 55 -25.30 -2.25 40.08
CA GLU A 55 -25.01 -2.45 41.51
C GLU A 55 -24.00 -1.41 42.02
N ASP A 56 -22.90 -1.15 41.30
CA ASP A 56 -21.91 -0.15 41.70
C ASP A 56 -22.51 1.25 41.77
N ILE A 57 -23.34 1.61 40.79
CA ILE A 57 -24.05 2.90 40.75
C ILE A 57 -25.01 2.99 41.94
N PHE A 58 -25.79 1.94 42.19
CA PHE A 58 -26.73 1.91 43.31
C PHE A 58 -26.05 2.03 44.68
N GLN A 59 -24.89 1.40 44.87
CA GLN A 59 -24.10 1.57 46.10
C GLN A 59 -23.59 3.01 46.26
N ALA A 60 -23.16 3.66 45.17
CA ALA A 60 -22.76 5.06 45.20
C ALA A 60 -23.94 6.01 45.49
N GLU A 61 -25.12 5.73 44.95
CA GLU A 61 -26.36 6.47 45.28
C GLU A 61 -26.72 6.33 46.76
N GLN A 62 -26.62 5.13 47.33
CA GLN A 62 -26.83 4.92 48.76
C GLN A 62 -25.82 5.68 49.62
N ALA A 63 -24.55 5.76 49.19
CA ALA A 63 -23.54 6.57 49.87
C ALA A 63 -23.88 8.07 49.86
N ILE A 64 -24.43 8.60 48.76
CA ILE A 64 -24.94 9.98 48.70
C ILE A 64 -26.08 10.18 49.69
N VAL A 65 -27.04 9.24 49.75
CA VAL A 65 -28.16 9.33 50.71
C VAL A 65 -27.65 9.34 52.15
N ALA A 66 -26.70 8.47 52.49
CA ALA A 66 -26.09 8.42 53.81
C ALA A 66 -25.32 9.71 54.14
N ALA A 67 -24.53 10.24 53.21
CA ALA A 67 -23.81 11.50 53.39
C ALA A 67 -24.75 12.70 53.53
N THR A 68 -25.85 12.72 52.77
CA THR A 68 -26.90 13.75 52.86
C THR A 68 -27.58 13.70 54.23
N ALA A 69 -27.89 12.51 54.75
CA ALA A 69 -28.43 12.36 56.10
C ALA A 69 -27.45 12.86 57.17
N GLY A 70 -26.15 12.60 56.99
CA GLY A 70 -25.09 13.14 57.86
C GLY A 70 -25.03 14.67 57.83
N LEU A 71 -25.16 15.28 56.64
CA LEU A 71 -25.21 16.73 56.49
C LEU A 71 -26.43 17.33 57.21
N ILE A 72 -27.62 16.77 57.00
CA ILE A 72 -28.85 17.22 57.67
C ILE A 72 -28.72 17.14 59.20
N ALA A 73 -28.10 16.06 59.71
CA ALA A 73 -27.86 15.90 61.14
C ALA A 73 -26.87 16.94 61.70
N ALA A 74 -25.80 17.25 60.95
CA ALA A 74 -24.84 18.29 61.33
C ALA A 74 -25.48 19.69 61.30
N GLU A 75 -26.30 19.98 60.29
CA GLU A 75 -27.07 21.22 60.20
C GLU A 75 -28.06 21.37 61.35
N SER A 76 -28.77 20.29 61.70
CA SER A 76 -29.72 20.27 62.81
C SER A 76 -29.01 20.51 64.15
N ARG A 77 -27.86 19.86 64.39
CA ARG A 77 -27.05 20.11 65.60
C ARG A 77 -26.55 21.55 65.68
N ARG A 78 -26.14 22.13 64.56
CA ARG A 78 -25.74 23.55 64.50
C ARG A 78 -26.95 24.46 64.79
N GLN A 79 -28.12 24.12 64.28
CA GLN A 79 -29.34 24.90 64.50
C GLN A 79 -29.80 24.86 65.96
N GLU A 80 -29.74 23.68 66.61
CA GLU A 80 -30.05 23.51 68.03
C GLU A 80 -29.21 24.43 68.94
N LEU A 81 -27.95 24.71 68.59
CA LEU A 81 -27.08 25.64 69.35
C LEU A 81 -27.58 27.09 69.34
N PHE A 82 -28.29 27.50 68.30
CA PHE A 82 -28.83 28.86 68.14
C PHE A 82 -30.33 28.93 68.46
N GLU A 83 -30.93 27.84 68.90
CA GLU A 83 -32.33 27.82 69.30
C GLU A 83 -32.46 28.47 70.68
N GLU A 84 -33.36 29.47 70.81
CA GLU A 84 -33.60 30.13 72.10
C GLU A 84 -34.17 29.13 73.11
N ALA A 85 -33.76 29.25 74.38
CA ALA A 85 -34.32 28.44 75.45
C ALA A 85 -35.84 28.57 75.51
N ASP A 86 -36.53 27.47 75.86
CA ASP A 86 -37.98 27.41 75.89
C ASP A 86 -38.56 28.57 76.73
N PRO A 87 -39.48 29.39 76.16
CA PRO A 87 -40.07 30.51 76.88
C PRO A 87 -40.71 30.13 78.22
N ASP A 88 -41.26 28.92 78.34
CA ASP A 88 -41.85 28.42 79.58
C ASP A 88 -40.75 28.12 80.62
N ASP A 89 -39.63 27.52 80.22
CA ASP A 89 -38.49 27.26 81.11
C ASP A 89 -37.84 28.57 81.60
N VAL A 90 -37.65 29.53 80.69
CA VAL A 90 -37.17 30.88 81.03
C VAL A 90 -38.14 31.55 81.99
N TYR A 91 -39.45 31.46 81.73
CA TYR A 91 -40.48 32.01 82.62
C TYR A 91 -40.47 31.36 84.00
N GLN A 92 -40.36 30.02 84.10
CA GLN A 92 -40.26 29.32 85.39
C GLN A 92 -38.99 29.71 86.16
N ALA A 93 -37.86 29.84 85.48
CA ALA A 93 -36.61 30.31 86.08
C ALA A 93 -36.74 31.75 86.61
N GLN A 94 -37.39 32.65 85.85
CA GLN A 94 -37.70 34.02 86.32
C GLN A 94 -38.59 34.01 87.55
N GLN A 95 -39.62 33.15 87.60
CA GLN A 95 -40.48 33.01 88.79
C GLN A 95 -39.68 32.48 89.99
N ALA A 96 -38.76 31.54 89.78
CA ALA A 96 -37.90 31.01 90.84
C ALA A 96 -36.97 32.08 91.43
N VAL A 97 -36.37 32.94 90.58
CA VAL A 97 -35.58 34.10 91.02
C VAL A 97 -36.44 35.05 91.84
N ALA A 98 -37.62 35.43 91.35
CA ALA A 98 -38.53 36.34 92.05
C ALA A 98 -38.97 35.79 93.43
N ALA A 99 -39.22 34.47 93.52
CA ALA A 99 -39.54 33.81 94.78
C ALA A 99 -38.33 33.77 95.74
N ALA A 100 -37.12 33.49 95.23
CA ALA A 100 -35.90 33.47 96.03
C ALA A 100 -35.53 34.87 96.56
N GLU A 101 -35.72 35.93 95.76
CA GLU A 101 -35.58 37.32 96.20
C GLU A 101 -36.58 37.69 97.31
N ALA A 102 -37.84 37.26 97.18
CA ALA A 102 -38.85 37.48 98.20
C ALA A 102 -38.48 36.76 99.52
N GLY A 103 -37.97 35.53 99.42
CA GLY A 103 -37.46 34.76 100.57
C GLY A 103 -36.26 35.44 101.24
N LEU A 104 -35.32 35.96 100.46
CA LEU A 104 -34.17 36.73 100.97
C LEU A 104 -34.63 37.99 101.70
N ARG A 105 -35.57 38.74 101.11
CA ARG A 105 -36.11 39.96 101.72
C ARG A 105 -36.82 39.67 103.04
N ALA A 106 -37.54 38.55 103.13
CA ALA A 106 -38.17 38.10 104.37
C ALA A 106 -37.11 37.72 105.42
N ALA A 107 -36.09 36.93 105.06
CA ALA A 107 -35.01 36.54 105.98
C ALA A 107 -34.23 37.77 106.51
N GLN A 108 -33.96 38.75 105.65
CA GLN A 108 -33.31 40.01 106.03
C GLN A 108 -34.18 40.85 106.97
N SER A 109 -35.49 40.88 106.74
CA SER A 109 -36.43 41.59 107.62
C SER A 109 -36.44 40.96 109.02
N SER A 110 -36.50 39.63 109.11
CA SER A 110 -36.40 38.89 110.38
C SER A 110 -35.08 39.13 111.10
N LEU A 111 -33.95 39.19 110.38
CA LEU A 111 -32.65 39.52 110.96
C LEU A 111 -32.62 40.96 111.51
N ASN A 112 -33.20 41.92 110.78
CA ASN A 112 -33.23 43.32 111.18
C ASN A 112 -34.09 43.57 112.43
N GLU A 113 -35.16 42.81 112.61
CA GLU A 113 -35.99 42.83 113.83
C GLU A 113 -35.22 42.36 115.08
N LEU A 114 -34.16 41.56 114.91
CA LEU A 114 -33.38 40.96 115.99
C LEU A 114 -32.14 41.78 116.42
N LEU A 115 -31.89 42.97 115.84
CA LEU A 115 -30.72 43.83 116.13
C LEU A 115 -30.80 44.59 117.50
N GLY A 116 -31.35 43.97 118.55
CA GLY A 116 -31.51 44.51 119.93
C GLY A 116 -30.86 43.65 121.05
N ASP A 117 -31.34 43.76 122.30
CA ASP A 117 -30.92 42.94 123.48
C ASP A 117 -31.49 41.50 123.40
N VAL A 118 -31.06 40.72 122.41
CA VAL A 118 -31.63 39.39 122.08
C VAL A 118 -30.60 38.28 122.30
N ASP A 119 -31.08 37.05 122.52
CA ASP A 119 -30.25 35.86 122.76
C ASP A 119 -29.31 35.58 121.56
N PRO A 120 -27.99 35.39 121.78
CA PRO A 120 -27.02 35.10 120.71
C PRO A 120 -27.38 33.91 119.82
N SER A 121 -28.16 32.93 120.33
CA SER A 121 -28.63 31.79 119.54
C SER A 121 -29.60 32.20 118.41
N ASP A 122 -30.50 33.15 118.68
CA ASP A 122 -31.55 33.55 117.74
C ASP A 122 -30.97 34.40 116.60
N LEU A 123 -30.00 35.26 116.92
CA LEU A 123 -29.26 36.04 115.93
C LEU A 123 -28.51 35.12 114.95
N PHE A 124 -27.81 34.11 115.46
CA PHE A 124 -27.08 33.15 114.63
C PHE A 124 -28.02 32.34 113.71
N GLN A 125 -29.22 31.97 114.17
CA GLN A 125 -30.21 31.30 113.33
C GLN A 125 -30.74 32.19 112.22
N ALA A 126 -31.00 33.48 112.50
CA ALA A 126 -31.45 34.44 111.50
C ALA A 126 -30.36 34.75 110.46
N GLU A 127 -29.10 34.85 110.88
CA GLU A 127 -27.94 34.97 109.98
C GLU A 127 -27.82 33.75 109.05
N GLN A 128 -28.00 32.53 109.57
CA GLN A 128 -28.04 31.33 108.74
C GLN A 128 -29.22 31.33 107.76
N ALA A 129 -30.39 31.81 108.17
CA ALA A 129 -31.55 31.92 107.27
C ALA A 129 -31.31 32.90 106.12
N VAL A 130 -30.64 34.04 106.37
CA VAL A 130 -30.22 34.98 105.31
C VAL A 130 -29.20 34.33 104.39
N ALA A 131 -28.20 33.63 104.95
CA ALA A 131 -27.18 32.94 104.15
C ALA A 131 -27.81 31.86 103.23
N ALA A 132 -28.76 31.09 103.73
CA ALA A 132 -29.49 30.10 102.94
C ALA A 132 -30.35 30.75 101.84
N ALA A 133 -31.01 31.88 102.14
CA ALA A 133 -31.83 32.58 101.16
C ALA A 133 -30.98 33.25 100.07
N LEU A 134 -29.80 33.76 100.41
CA LEU A 134 -28.81 34.25 99.43
C LEU A 134 -28.37 33.12 98.49
N ALA A 135 -27.98 31.97 99.05
CA ALA A 135 -27.57 30.81 98.27
C ALA A 135 -28.68 30.32 97.32
N ASN A 136 -29.95 30.34 97.76
CA ASN A 136 -31.09 29.97 96.93
C ASN A 136 -31.32 30.97 95.78
N ARG A 137 -31.16 32.28 96.04
CA ARG A 137 -31.22 33.29 94.97
C ARG A 137 -30.08 33.09 93.98
N ASP A 138 -28.85 32.90 94.45
CA ASP A 138 -27.68 32.68 93.59
C ASP A 138 -27.83 31.43 92.73
N ALA A 139 -28.41 30.35 93.27
CA ALA A 139 -28.72 29.16 92.50
C ALA A 139 -29.80 29.43 91.43
N ALA A 140 -30.85 30.19 91.75
CA ALA A 140 -31.89 30.56 90.80
C ALA A 140 -31.37 31.49 89.68
N ASP A 141 -30.56 32.49 90.03
CA ASP A 141 -29.92 33.40 89.09
C ASP A 141 -28.95 32.66 88.17
N SER A 142 -28.15 31.73 88.71
CA SER A 142 -27.24 30.91 87.92
C SER A 142 -28.01 30.06 86.90
N ARG A 143 -29.14 29.48 87.31
CA ARG A 143 -30.00 28.69 86.41
C ARG A 143 -30.62 29.54 85.30
N LEU A 144 -31.08 30.75 85.63
CA LEU A 144 -31.61 31.68 84.62
C LEU A 144 -30.52 32.15 83.65
N THR A 145 -29.31 32.38 84.17
CA THR A 145 -28.15 32.78 83.36
C THR A 145 -27.77 31.66 82.39
N GLU A 146 -27.68 30.41 82.86
CA GLU A 146 -27.40 29.22 82.03
C GLU A 146 -28.39 29.07 80.87
N LEU A 147 -29.68 29.39 81.08
CA LEU A 147 -30.70 29.33 80.02
C LEU A 147 -30.61 30.48 79.01
N LEU A 148 -30.00 31.61 79.38
CA LEU A 148 -29.91 32.81 78.54
C LEU A 148 -28.51 33.00 77.94
N GLU A 149 -27.54 32.18 78.35
CA GLU A 149 -26.17 32.28 77.89
C GLU A 149 -26.07 31.82 76.42
N PRO A 150 -25.49 32.62 75.52
CA PRO A 150 -25.29 32.20 74.14
C PRO A 150 -24.31 31.01 74.07
N PRO A 151 -24.36 30.20 72.99
CA PRO A 151 -23.42 29.10 72.79
C PRO A 151 -21.97 29.59 72.82
N THR A 152 -21.07 28.76 73.32
CA THR A 152 -19.64 29.11 73.42
C THR A 152 -18.96 29.06 72.06
N GLU A 153 -17.82 29.75 71.91
CA GLU A 153 -17.03 29.69 70.66
C GLU A 153 -16.58 28.25 70.32
N ASP A 154 -16.27 27.44 71.34
CA ASP A 154 -15.86 26.04 71.17
C ASP A 154 -17.03 25.17 70.65
N ASP A 155 -18.25 25.36 71.16
CA ASP A 155 -19.44 24.64 70.70
C ASP A 155 -19.78 24.98 69.22
N ILE A 156 -19.67 26.27 68.88
CA ILE A 156 -19.89 26.74 67.51
C ILE A 156 -18.83 26.13 66.58
N LEU A 157 -17.56 26.16 66.99
CA LEU A 157 -16.47 25.58 66.20
C LEU A 157 -16.64 24.08 65.99
N GLU A 158 -17.04 23.32 67.01
CA GLU A 158 -17.30 21.89 66.87
C GLU A 158 -18.42 21.60 65.87
N ALA A 159 -19.52 22.36 65.94
CA ALA A 159 -20.62 22.23 65.00
C ALA A 159 -20.25 22.63 63.57
N GLU A 160 -19.46 23.69 63.39
CA GLU A 160 -18.95 24.11 62.08
C GLU A 160 -17.99 23.07 61.48
N LEU A 161 -17.12 22.47 62.28
CA LEU A 161 -16.24 21.38 61.84
C LEU A 161 -17.03 20.13 61.45
N ALA A 162 -18.06 19.77 62.23
CA ALA A 162 -18.94 18.66 61.90
C ALA A 162 -19.66 18.91 60.57
N LEU A 163 -20.19 20.13 60.36
CA LEU A 163 -20.82 20.53 59.09
C LEU A 163 -19.84 20.42 57.92
N ALA A 164 -18.65 21.01 58.03
CA ALA A 164 -17.64 20.96 56.97
C ALA A 164 -17.20 19.53 56.62
N SER A 165 -17.12 18.65 57.63
CA SER A 165 -16.80 17.23 57.40
C SER A 165 -17.93 16.48 56.67
N ALA A 166 -19.19 16.81 56.98
CA ALA A 166 -20.35 16.21 56.34
C ALA A 166 -20.51 16.71 54.88
N GLU A 167 -20.26 17.99 54.63
CA GLU A 167 -20.20 18.57 53.28
C GLU A 167 -19.13 17.89 52.42
N SER A 168 -17.92 17.71 52.99
CA SER A 168 -16.83 17.00 52.30
C SER A 168 -17.21 15.55 51.98
N SER A 169 -17.85 14.86 52.93
CA SER A 169 -18.31 13.48 52.73
C SER A 169 -19.37 13.38 51.62
N LEU A 170 -20.29 14.35 51.52
CA LEU A 170 -21.28 14.42 50.45
C LEU A 170 -20.61 14.69 49.10
N GLN A 171 -19.65 15.62 49.05
CA GLN A 171 -18.90 15.93 47.85
C GLN A 171 -18.13 14.71 47.33
N GLU A 172 -17.46 13.96 48.20
CA GLU A 172 -16.75 12.73 47.84
C GLU A 172 -17.70 11.65 47.30
N ALA A 173 -18.85 11.44 47.94
CA ALA A 173 -19.87 10.50 47.46
C ALA A 173 -20.42 10.88 46.09
N GLN A 174 -20.70 12.17 45.86
CA GLN A 174 -21.14 12.69 44.56
C GLN A 174 -20.06 12.57 43.49
N ALA A 175 -18.81 12.89 43.83
CA ALA A 175 -17.68 12.75 42.92
C ALA A 175 -17.51 11.29 42.48
N ARG A 176 -17.60 10.34 43.43
CA ARG A 176 -17.51 8.91 43.14
C ARG A 176 -18.63 8.43 42.22
N HIS A 177 -19.88 8.85 42.49
CA HIS A 177 -21.01 8.53 41.62
C HIS A 177 -20.83 9.09 40.20
N ASN A 178 -20.37 10.33 40.07
CA ASN A 178 -20.12 10.95 38.77
C ASN A 178 -18.96 10.28 38.02
N GLU A 179 -17.92 9.83 38.72
CA GLU A 179 -16.82 9.05 38.15
C GLU A 179 -17.32 7.73 37.55
N LEU A 180 -18.18 7.01 38.28
CA LEU A 180 -18.79 5.76 37.80
C LEU A 180 -19.65 5.97 36.55
N LEU A 181 -20.40 7.09 36.49
CA LEU A 181 -21.21 7.44 35.31
C LEU A 181 -20.38 7.90 34.11
N ALA A 182 -19.28 8.61 34.35
CA ALA A 182 -18.39 9.10 33.30
C ALA A 182 -17.54 7.97 32.69
N GLY A 183 -17.24 6.92 33.46
CA GLY A 183 -16.40 5.82 33.04
C GLY A 183 -14.92 6.19 32.99
N ALA A 184 -14.11 5.34 32.34
CA ALA A 184 -12.69 5.59 32.17
C ALA A 184 -12.43 6.90 31.41
N ASN A 185 -11.43 7.67 31.85
CA ASN A 185 -11.13 8.94 31.21
C ASN A 185 -10.53 8.74 29.79
N ALA A 186 -10.74 9.72 28.91
CA ALA A 186 -10.28 9.64 27.52
C ALA A 186 -8.76 9.46 27.39
N ASN A 187 -7.97 10.03 28.31
CA ASN A 187 -6.51 9.88 28.29
C ASN A 187 -6.06 8.44 28.62
N THR A 188 -6.75 7.75 29.54
CA THR A 188 -6.44 6.35 29.90
C THR A 188 -6.87 5.42 28.78
N ILE A 189 -8.04 5.67 28.17
CA ILE A 189 -8.49 4.94 26.98
C ILE A 189 -7.47 5.12 25.85
N ALA A 190 -7.08 6.35 25.53
CA ALA A 190 -6.10 6.62 24.48
C ALA A 190 -4.73 5.98 24.76
N GLN A 191 -4.26 6.01 26.01
CA GLN A 191 -3.03 5.30 26.39
C GLN A 191 -3.16 3.78 26.20
N GLN A 192 -4.32 3.22 26.58
CA GLN A 192 -4.55 1.79 26.43
C GLN A 192 -4.70 1.36 24.97
N GLU A 193 -5.32 2.19 24.13
CA GLU A 193 -5.36 1.99 22.67
C GLU A 193 -3.95 1.96 22.07
N GLN A 194 -3.03 2.82 22.53
CA GLN A 194 -1.63 2.75 22.11
C GLN A 194 -0.96 1.45 22.56
N ASN A 195 -1.27 0.95 23.76
CA ASN A 195 -0.74 -0.33 24.23
C ASN A 195 -1.23 -1.52 23.38
N VAL A 196 -2.51 -1.51 22.98
CA VAL A 196 -3.06 -2.51 22.04
C VAL A 196 -2.31 -2.44 20.72
N ARG A 197 -2.14 -1.24 20.14
CA ARG A 197 -1.39 -1.06 18.89
C ARG A 197 0.05 -1.55 18.98
N LEU A 198 0.74 -1.31 20.10
CA LEU A 198 2.10 -1.82 20.30
C LEU A 198 2.12 -3.36 20.37
N ALA A 199 1.11 -3.97 20.99
CA ALA A 199 1.00 -5.43 21.03
C ALA A 199 0.69 -6.04 19.65
N GLU A 200 -0.18 -5.39 18.85
CA GLU A 200 -0.44 -5.77 17.46
C GLU A 200 0.83 -5.73 16.60
N ILE A 201 1.61 -4.65 16.70
CA ILE A 201 2.89 -4.53 15.98
C ILE A 201 3.87 -5.62 16.43
N SER A 202 3.90 -5.95 17.73
CA SER A 202 4.75 -7.03 18.23
C SER A 202 4.32 -8.41 17.71
N LEU A 203 3.02 -8.64 17.53
CA LEU A 203 2.49 -9.85 16.92
C LEU A 203 2.85 -9.92 15.44
N GLU A 204 2.67 -8.83 14.70
CA GLU A 204 3.07 -8.73 13.28
C GLU A 204 4.56 -9.03 13.10
N GLN A 205 5.42 -8.51 13.97
CA GLN A 205 6.86 -8.80 13.95
C GLN A 205 7.17 -10.26 14.27
N ALA A 206 6.47 -10.88 15.22
CA ALA A 206 6.66 -12.28 15.56
C ALA A 206 6.19 -13.21 14.42
N MET A 207 5.07 -12.88 13.77
CA MET A 207 4.57 -13.60 12.61
C MET A 207 5.51 -13.45 11.41
N ALA A 208 5.98 -12.24 11.12
CA ALA A 208 6.96 -12.01 10.06
C ALA A 208 8.26 -12.78 10.31
N ALA A 209 8.75 -12.82 11.55
CA ALA A 209 9.93 -13.60 11.91
C ALA A 209 9.70 -15.12 11.77
N MET A 210 8.47 -15.59 11.97
CA MET A 210 8.08 -16.99 11.73
C MET A 210 7.97 -17.30 10.23
N ASP A 211 7.40 -16.39 9.44
CA ASP A 211 7.30 -16.51 7.99
C ASP A 211 8.70 -16.53 7.34
N ASP A 212 9.64 -15.74 7.87
CA ASP A 212 11.04 -15.71 7.43
C ASP A 212 11.78 -17.05 7.65
N LEU A 213 11.25 -17.97 8.47
CA LEU A 213 11.79 -19.33 8.61
C LEU A 213 11.50 -20.19 7.36
N ALA A 214 10.48 -19.83 6.59
CA ALA A 214 10.11 -20.50 5.35
C ALA A 214 10.56 -19.67 4.14
N ILE A 215 11.71 -20.02 3.56
CA ILE A 215 12.18 -19.39 2.34
C ILE A 215 11.30 -19.85 1.17
N THR A 216 10.43 -18.96 0.69
CA THR A 216 9.55 -19.21 -0.46
C THR A 216 10.07 -18.50 -1.71
N ALA A 217 9.78 -19.07 -2.88
CA ALA A 217 10.15 -18.45 -4.15
C ALA A 217 9.26 -17.23 -4.44
N PRO A 218 9.82 -16.06 -4.79
CA PRO A 218 9.02 -14.85 -5.05
C PRO A 218 8.22 -14.92 -6.36
N PHE A 219 8.57 -15.84 -7.27
CA PHE A 219 7.86 -16.08 -8.54
C PHE A 219 8.16 -17.48 -9.06
N ASP A 220 7.30 -17.98 -9.95
CA ASP A 220 7.50 -19.23 -10.69
C ASP A 220 8.68 -19.09 -11.66
N GLY A 221 9.66 -19.99 -11.58
CA GLY A 221 10.88 -19.89 -12.39
C GLY A 221 11.78 -21.12 -12.27
N VAL A 222 13.00 -20.99 -12.77
CA VAL A 222 14.05 -22.01 -12.69
C VAL A 222 15.16 -21.50 -11.77
N ILE A 223 15.63 -22.35 -10.86
CA ILE A 223 16.77 -22.03 -10.00
C ILE A 223 18.06 -22.20 -10.82
N GLU A 224 18.76 -21.10 -11.07
CA GLU A 224 20.02 -21.06 -11.81
C GLU A 224 21.22 -21.44 -10.93
N GLU A 225 21.18 -20.99 -9.67
CA GLU A 225 22.26 -21.21 -8.71
C GLU A 225 21.71 -21.42 -7.29
N VAL A 226 22.29 -22.40 -6.59
CA VAL A 226 22.12 -22.64 -5.15
C VAL A 226 23.46 -22.40 -4.47
N ASN A 227 23.51 -21.36 -3.66
CA ASN A 227 24.73 -20.84 -3.01
C ASN A 227 24.85 -21.22 -1.53
N ILE A 228 23.97 -22.10 -1.04
CA ILE A 228 23.87 -22.49 0.37
C ILE A 228 23.84 -24.00 0.52
N GLU A 229 24.32 -24.49 1.65
CA GLU A 229 24.29 -25.91 2.03
C GLU A 229 23.59 -26.09 3.40
N PRO A 230 22.97 -27.26 3.68
CA PRO A 230 22.34 -27.51 4.97
C PRO A 230 23.31 -27.31 6.15
N GLY A 231 22.90 -26.50 7.13
CA GLY A 231 23.71 -26.13 8.29
C GLY A 231 24.56 -24.86 8.12
N ASP A 232 24.51 -24.21 6.95
CA ASP A 232 25.14 -22.91 6.76
C ASP A 232 24.48 -21.81 7.59
N ARG A 233 25.31 -20.90 8.11
CA ARG A 233 24.82 -19.66 8.75
C ARG A 233 24.88 -18.54 7.72
N ILE A 234 23.72 -18.13 7.24
CA ILE A 234 23.57 -17.14 6.18
C ILE A 234 23.18 -15.80 6.82
N GLY A 235 23.88 -14.72 6.44
CA GLY A 235 23.49 -13.37 6.83
C GLY A 235 22.48 -12.78 5.84
N SER A 236 21.74 -11.75 6.24
CA SER A 236 20.66 -11.13 5.43
C SER A 236 21.07 -10.56 4.06
N ALA A 237 22.37 -10.42 3.79
CA ALA A 237 22.89 -9.90 2.52
C ALA A 237 23.40 -10.98 1.55
N ALA A 238 23.41 -12.26 1.96
CA ALA A 238 23.89 -13.35 1.12
C ALA A 238 22.75 -13.91 0.26
N ALA A 239 22.96 -13.94 -1.06
CA ALA A 239 21.99 -14.52 -1.98
C ALA A 239 22.02 -16.05 -1.89
N ALA A 240 20.98 -16.64 -1.29
CA ALA A 240 20.85 -18.09 -1.14
C ALA A 240 20.56 -18.80 -2.47
N PHE A 241 19.66 -18.22 -3.25
CA PHE A 241 19.18 -18.75 -4.53
C PHE A 241 19.19 -17.67 -5.59
N VAL A 242 19.52 -18.05 -6.83
CA VAL A 242 19.34 -17.20 -8.01
C VAL A 242 18.25 -17.83 -8.86
N LEU A 243 17.14 -17.11 -9.06
CA LEU A 243 16.00 -17.56 -9.85
C LEU A 243 15.93 -16.78 -11.16
N SER A 244 15.55 -17.46 -12.24
CA SER A 244 15.27 -16.87 -13.55
C SER A 244 13.89 -17.27 -14.05
N THR A 245 13.23 -16.38 -14.79
CA THR A 245 11.99 -16.69 -15.53
C THR A 245 12.33 -16.89 -17.01
N ARG A 246 11.85 -17.97 -17.64
CA ARG A 246 12.10 -18.21 -19.07
C ARG A 246 11.06 -17.57 -20.00
N ASP A 247 9.97 -17.05 -19.45
CA ASP A 247 8.82 -16.60 -20.22
C ASP A 247 8.91 -15.13 -20.67
N GLN A 248 9.86 -14.37 -20.12
CA GLN A 248 10.07 -12.95 -20.43
C GLN A 248 11.53 -12.70 -20.77
N MET A 249 11.88 -12.93 -22.03
CA MET A 249 13.22 -12.63 -22.54
C MET A 249 13.28 -11.18 -23.02
N VAL A 250 14.25 -10.44 -22.46
CA VAL A 250 14.57 -9.07 -22.87
C VAL A 250 15.96 -9.07 -23.50
N VAL A 251 16.07 -8.45 -24.67
CA VAL A 251 17.33 -8.16 -25.33
C VAL A 251 17.67 -6.70 -25.02
N GLU A 252 18.81 -6.50 -24.35
CA GLU A 252 19.36 -5.18 -24.13
C GLU A 252 20.17 -4.74 -25.35
N LEU A 253 19.85 -3.58 -25.88
CA LEU A 253 20.44 -2.99 -27.09
C LEU A 253 21.23 -1.74 -26.70
N THR A 254 22.44 -1.62 -27.23
CA THR A 254 23.26 -0.42 -27.09
C THR A 254 23.17 0.38 -28.38
N VAL A 255 22.54 1.56 -28.33
CA VAL A 255 22.24 2.40 -29.49
C VAL A 255 23.04 3.70 -29.42
N THR A 256 23.50 4.22 -30.56
CA THR A 256 24.27 5.48 -30.60
C THR A 256 23.39 6.72 -30.59
N GLU A 257 23.95 7.90 -30.32
CA GLU A 257 23.23 9.19 -30.34
C GLU A 257 22.57 9.50 -31.69
N ALA A 258 23.10 8.98 -32.81
CA ALA A 258 22.49 9.22 -34.12
C ALA A 258 21.23 8.37 -34.34
N GLU A 259 21.21 7.14 -33.82
CA GLU A 259 20.18 6.13 -34.08
C GLU A 259 19.00 6.24 -33.10
N ILE A 260 19.24 6.76 -31.89
CA ILE A 260 18.21 6.86 -30.84
C ILE A 260 17.02 7.74 -31.25
N PHE A 261 17.21 8.68 -32.19
CA PHE A 261 16.15 9.57 -32.68
C PHE A 261 15.15 8.87 -33.61
N ASP A 262 15.56 7.78 -34.25
CA ASP A 262 14.70 7.01 -35.17
C ASP A 262 13.95 5.88 -34.45
N LEU A 263 14.26 5.67 -33.17
CA LEU A 263 13.65 4.65 -32.33
C LEU A 263 12.50 5.20 -31.49
N GLU A 264 11.40 4.44 -31.49
CA GLU A 264 10.22 4.70 -30.68
C GLU A 264 9.81 3.44 -29.92
N GLU A 265 9.19 3.61 -28.75
CA GLU A 265 8.60 2.50 -28.02
C GLU A 265 7.54 1.80 -28.88
N LEU A 266 7.36 0.50 -28.68
CA LEU A 266 6.44 -0.37 -29.44
C LEU A 266 6.86 -0.70 -30.87
N GLN A 267 7.95 -0.16 -31.40
CA GLN A 267 8.49 -0.58 -32.69
C GLN A 267 8.83 -2.07 -32.68
N VAL A 268 8.53 -2.73 -33.79
CA VAL A 268 8.72 -4.17 -33.98
C VAL A 268 10.03 -4.40 -34.70
N GLY A 269 10.74 -5.46 -34.32
CA GLY A 269 11.97 -5.85 -34.93
C GLY A 269 12.20 -7.34 -34.88
N VAL A 270 13.41 -7.73 -35.28
CA VAL A 270 13.84 -9.12 -35.31
C VAL A 270 15.23 -9.20 -34.72
N ALA A 271 15.36 -9.98 -33.65
CA ALA A 271 16.63 -10.36 -33.08
C ALA A 271 17.15 -11.64 -33.72
N SER A 272 18.46 -11.67 -33.96
CA SER A 272 19.21 -12.84 -34.39
C SER A 272 20.39 -13.03 -33.44
N PHE A 273 20.72 -14.28 -33.12
CA PHE A 273 21.79 -14.60 -32.20
C PHE A 273 22.88 -15.34 -32.95
N ASP A 274 24.12 -14.88 -32.86
CA ASP A 274 25.25 -15.49 -33.58
C ASP A 274 25.47 -16.95 -33.18
N ALA A 275 25.04 -17.33 -31.97
CA ALA A 275 25.14 -18.69 -31.45
C ALA A 275 24.00 -19.61 -31.93
N ILE A 276 22.95 -19.08 -32.58
CA ILE A 276 21.77 -19.82 -33.03
C ILE A 276 21.56 -19.57 -34.52
N ASP A 277 22.14 -20.44 -35.34
CA ASP A 277 22.11 -20.30 -36.79
C ASP A 277 20.69 -20.39 -37.36
N GLY A 278 20.31 -19.38 -38.13
CA GLY A 278 19.11 -19.40 -38.98
C GLY A 278 17.78 -19.17 -38.26
N VAL A 279 17.79 -18.80 -36.98
CA VAL A 279 16.57 -18.51 -36.19
C VAL A 279 16.46 -17.01 -35.92
N GLN A 280 15.28 -16.46 -36.22
CA GLN A 280 14.94 -15.05 -36.06
C GLN A 280 13.86 -14.89 -35.00
N TYR A 281 14.09 -14.07 -33.98
CA TYR A 281 13.17 -13.85 -32.87
C TYR A 281 12.48 -12.51 -33.04
N PRO A 282 11.17 -12.47 -33.35
CA PRO A 282 10.42 -11.23 -33.32
C PRO A 282 10.53 -10.57 -31.95
N VAL A 283 10.89 -9.29 -31.93
CA VAL A 283 11.03 -8.48 -30.72
C VAL A 283 10.21 -7.21 -30.86
N ARG A 284 9.93 -6.56 -29.73
CA ARG A 284 9.32 -5.24 -29.68
C ARG A 284 10.03 -4.38 -28.64
N ILE A 285 10.31 -3.14 -28.99
CA ILE A 285 10.89 -2.16 -28.06
C ILE A 285 9.90 -1.90 -26.94
N THR A 286 10.33 -2.10 -25.70
CA THR A 286 9.52 -1.88 -24.49
C THR A 286 9.94 -0.63 -23.74
N SER A 287 11.21 -0.26 -23.79
CA SER A 287 11.75 0.89 -23.05
C SER A 287 12.97 1.46 -23.75
N ILE A 288 13.07 2.79 -23.76
CA ILE A 288 14.23 3.52 -24.29
C ILE A 288 14.79 4.39 -23.15
N SER A 289 16.00 4.10 -22.68
CA SER A 289 16.65 4.94 -21.66
C SER A 289 16.94 6.32 -22.21
N ARG A 290 16.54 7.35 -21.47
CA ARG A 290 16.89 8.76 -21.78
C ARG A 290 18.21 9.20 -21.15
N VAL A 291 18.84 8.34 -20.35
CA VAL A 291 20.12 8.59 -19.71
C VAL A 291 21.21 7.92 -20.54
N PRO A 292 22.19 8.68 -21.06
CA PRO A 292 23.28 8.08 -21.83
C PRO A 292 24.34 7.45 -20.93
N ASP A 293 24.88 6.34 -21.40
CA ASP A 293 26.12 5.73 -20.90
C ASP A 293 27.30 6.30 -21.69
N ILE A 294 28.34 6.73 -20.96
CA ILE A 294 29.52 7.37 -21.56
C ILE A 294 30.76 6.56 -21.20
N GLU A 295 31.22 5.74 -22.14
CA GLU A 295 32.43 4.94 -22.00
C GLU A 295 33.52 5.41 -22.96
N GLN A 296 34.67 5.82 -22.42
CA GLN A 296 35.84 6.30 -23.19
C GLN A 296 35.52 7.39 -24.24
N GLY A 297 34.49 8.20 -23.98
CA GLY A 297 34.07 9.29 -24.87
C GLY A 297 33.08 8.88 -25.98
N VAL A 298 32.64 7.62 -26.01
CA VAL A 298 31.51 7.17 -26.84
C VAL A 298 30.22 7.29 -26.02
N VAL A 299 29.21 7.92 -26.60
CA VAL A 299 27.88 8.12 -25.98
C VAL A 299 26.91 7.09 -26.55
N THR A 300 26.32 6.29 -25.67
CA THR A 300 25.35 5.24 -26.04
C THR A 300 24.12 5.29 -25.15
N TYR A 301 22.99 4.78 -25.63
CA TYR A 301 21.73 4.68 -24.92
C TYR A 301 21.31 3.21 -24.83
N SER A 302 20.91 2.75 -23.65
CA SER A 302 20.35 1.41 -23.46
C SER A 302 18.88 1.37 -23.87
N VAL A 303 18.51 0.40 -24.72
CA VAL A 303 17.16 0.16 -25.21
C VAL A 303 16.79 -1.29 -24.93
N GLU A 304 15.63 -1.51 -24.33
CA GLU A 304 15.12 -2.85 -24.03
C GLU A 304 14.12 -3.29 -25.11
N ALA A 305 14.34 -4.49 -25.65
CA ALA A 305 13.43 -5.12 -26.58
C ALA A 305 12.98 -6.50 -26.06
N ALA A 306 11.68 -6.66 -25.83
CA ALA A 306 11.10 -7.92 -25.38
C ALA A 306 10.86 -8.87 -26.56
N VAL A 307 11.24 -10.14 -26.41
CA VAL A 307 10.91 -11.20 -27.38
C VAL A 307 9.41 -11.46 -27.34
N LEU A 308 8.77 -11.45 -28.51
CA LEU A 308 7.33 -11.59 -28.63
C LEU A 308 6.91 -13.05 -28.46
N SER A 309 5.84 -13.25 -27.70
CA SER A 309 5.18 -14.56 -27.59
C SER A 309 4.50 -14.96 -28.89
N PRO A 310 4.20 -16.26 -29.11
CA PRO A 310 3.53 -16.74 -30.32
C PRO A 310 2.21 -16.00 -30.64
N LEU A 311 1.45 -15.60 -29.62
CA LEU A 311 0.23 -14.82 -29.79
C LEU A 311 0.54 -13.38 -30.23
N ALA A 312 1.55 -12.75 -29.65
CA ALA A 312 1.95 -11.38 -29.99
C ALA A 312 2.53 -11.29 -31.41
N ILE A 313 3.24 -12.33 -31.87
CA ILE A 313 3.75 -12.45 -33.24
C ILE A 313 2.61 -12.37 -34.27
N GLN A 314 1.44 -12.94 -33.97
CA GLN A 314 0.29 -12.87 -34.88
C GLN A 314 -0.28 -11.45 -35.01
N ALA A 315 -0.17 -10.64 -33.96
CA ALA A 315 -0.69 -9.28 -33.94
C ALA A 315 0.18 -8.29 -34.74
N VAL A 316 1.47 -8.59 -34.94
CA VAL A 316 2.43 -7.73 -35.65
C VAL A 316 2.90 -8.33 -36.97
N ARG A 317 2.03 -9.13 -37.59
CA ARG A 317 2.38 -9.93 -38.77
C ARG A 317 2.80 -9.06 -39.94
N ASP A 318 2.08 -7.97 -40.20
CA ASP A 318 2.29 -7.13 -41.37
C ASP A 318 3.64 -6.39 -41.25
N GLU A 319 3.99 -5.95 -40.04
CA GLU A 319 5.29 -5.37 -39.70
C GLU A 319 6.44 -6.38 -39.86
N LEU A 320 6.24 -7.64 -39.42
CA LEU A 320 7.23 -8.70 -39.61
C LEU A 320 7.43 -9.07 -41.08
N GLN A 321 6.36 -9.05 -41.89
CA GLN A 321 6.45 -9.24 -43.34
C GLN A 321 7.25 -8.12 -44.02
N ALA A 322 7.09 -6.87 -43.58
CA ALA A 322 7.88 -5.74 -44.07
C ALA A 322 9.38 -5.90 -43.79
N LEU A 323 9.75 -6.59 -42.70
CA LEU A 323 11.12 -6.98 -42.38
C LEU A 323 11.63 -8.22 -43.14
N GLY A 324 10.85 -8.76 -44.08
CA GLY A 324 11.22 -9.95 -44.84
C GLY A 324 11.12 -11.25 -44.03
N VAL A 325 10.43 -11.23 -42.88
CA VAL A 325 10.19 -12.41 -42.06
C VAL A 325 8.89 -13.08 -42.48
N THR A 326 9.01 -14.32 -42.96
CA THR A 326 7.82 -15.13 -43.27
C THR A 326 7.27 -15.73 -41.99
N VAL A 327 6.23 -15.10 -41.45
CA VAL A 327 5.39 -15.75 -40.43
C VAL A 327 4.59 -16.83 -41.14
N LEU A 328 4.90 -18.11 -40.86
CA LEU A 328 4.10 -19.21 -41.38
C LEU A 328 2.67 -19.03 -40.91
N GLU A 329 1.71 -19.05 -41.84
CA GLU A 329 0.32 -19.26 -41.45
C GLU A 329 0.28 -20.56 -40.64
N PRO A 330 -0.46 -20.62 -39.51
CA PRO A 330 -0.73 -21.90 -38.90
C PRO A 330 -1.35 -22.77 -40.00
N GLN A 331 -0.61 -23.77 -40.48
CA GLN A 331 -1.12 -24.67 -41.50
C GLN A 331 -2.46 -25.16 -40.98
N ALA A 332 -3.53 -24.84 -41.70
CA ALA A 332 -4.80 -25.49 -41.48
C ALA A 332 -4.51 -26.99 -41.60
N ALA A 333 -4.50 -27.66 -40.45
CA ALA A 333 -4.19 -29.08 -40.36
C ALA A 333 -5.00 -29.77 -41.45
N GLY A 334 -4.28 -30.40 -42.39
CA GLY A 334 -4.85 -30.89 -43.62
C GLY A 334 -6.15 -31.64 -43.36
N GLU A 335 -7.19 -31.28 -44.11
CA GLU A 335 -8.45 -32.01 -44.17
C GLU A 335 -8.20 -33.44 -44.70
N GLN A 336 -7.66 -34.33 -43.86
CA GLN A 336 -7.91 -35.74 -43.99
C GLN A 336 -9.27 -36.02 -43.37
N ARG A 337 -10.27 -35.95 -44.24
CA ARG A 337 -11.63 -36.45 -44.03
C ARG A 337 -11.58 -37.84 -43.38
N ARG A 338 -11.95 -37.92 -42.11
CA ARG A 338 -12.64 -39.07 -41.53
C ARG A 338 -13.75 -38.61 -40.59
N GLY A 339 -14.94 -38.51 -41.17
CA GLY A 339 -16.20 -38.95 -40.58
C GLY A 339 -16.67 -38.33 -39.26
N GLY A 340 -17.61 -37.38 -39.39
CA GLY A 340 -18.80 -37.30 -38.54
C GLY A 340 -18.65 -36.74 -37.12
N GLY A 341 -18.83 -35.43 -36.97
CA GLY A 341 -19.08 -34.76 -35.69
C GLY A 341 -19.41 -33.29 -35.95
N GLY A 342 -20.53 -32.78 -35.41
CA GLY A 342 -21.23 -31.57 -35.87
C GLY A 342 -20.39 -30.30 -35.94
N ALA A 343 -20.50 -29.58 -37.06
CA ALA A 343 -20.04 -28.20 -37.15
C ALA A 343 -20.70 -27.36 -36.04
N ILE A 344 -19.92 -26.56 -35.34
CA ILE A 344 -20.43 -25.57 -34.39
C ILE A 344 -21.44 -24.69 -35.15
N ASP A 345 -22.66 -24.57 -34.63
CA ASP A 345 -23.66 -23.68 -35.21
C ASP A 345 -23.04 -22.28 -35.32
N PRO A 346 -22.91 -21.70 -36.53
CA PRO A 346 -22.32 -20.37 -36.73
C PRO A 346 -22.98 -19.29 -35.88
N GLN A 347 -24.27 -19.43 -35.57
CA GLN A 347 -24.98 -18.50 -34.69
C GLN A 347 -24.60 -18.69 -33.23
N GLN A 348 -24.34 -19.92 -32.79
CA GLN A 348 -23.88 -20.21 -31.43
C GLN A 348 -22.43 -19.74 -31.23
N ALA A 349 -21.55 -19.94 -32.23
CA ALA A 349 -20.18 -19.44 -32.21
C ALA A 349 -20.10 -17.91 -32.19
N ALA A 350 -20.96 -17.23 -32.97
CA ALA A 350 -21.04 -15.77 -32.98
C ALA A 350 -21.55 -15.21 -31.65
N ARG A 351 -22.56 -15.86 -31.04
CA ARG A 351 -23.07 -15.48 -29.71
C ARG A 351 -22.04 -15.70 -28.61
N PHE A 352 -21.24 -16.77 -28.71
CA PHE A 352 -20.16 -17.04 -27.76
C PHE A 352 -19.05 -16.01 -27.85
N ARG A 353 -18.62 -15.62 -29.06
CA ARG A 353 -17.66 -14.52 -29.25
C ARG A 353 -18.19 -13.19 -28.72
N ALA A 354 -19.42 -12.83 -29.08
CA ALA A 354 -20.04 -11.60 -28.61
C ALA A 354 -20.17 -11.57 -27.07
N TRP A 355 -20.42 -12.73 -26.44
CA TRP A 355 -20.43 -12.85 -24.98
C TRP A 355 -19.04 -12.66 -24.37
N LEU A 356 -18.01 -13.31 -24.92
CA LEU A 356 -16.60 -13.14 -24.49
C LEU A 356 -16.13 -11.68 -24.61
N GLU A 357 -16.55 -10.99 -25.67
CA GLU A 357 -16.25 -9.56 -25.89
C GLU A 357 -17.02 -8.63 -24.94
N SER A 358 -18.12 -9.10 -24.33
CA SER A 358 -18.97 -8.32 -23.42
C SER A 358 -18.70 -8.58 -21.94
N LEU A 359 -17.78 -9.48 -21.61
CA LEU A 359 -17.45 -9.88 -20.24
C LEU A 359 -16.61 -8.80 -19.54
N GLU A 360 -17.17 -8.16 -18.52
CA GLU A 360 -16.39 -7.39 -17.54
C GLU A 360 -15.81 -8.36 -16.50
N LEU A 361 -14.50 -8.61 -16.58
CA LEU A 361 -13.82 -9.55 -15.71
C LEU A 361 -13.41 -8.89 -14.38
N PRO A 362 -13.56 -9.58 -13.23
CA PRO A 362 -13.01 -9.12 -11.95
C PRO A 362 -11.48 -8.98 -11.99
N GLU A 363 -10.91 -8.14 -11.12
CA GLU A 363 -9.45 -7.99 -11.01
C GLU A 363 -8.76 -9.35 -10.80
N GLY A 364 -7.76 -9.65 -11.64
CA GLY A 364 -6.98 -10.88 -11.59
C GLY A 364 -7.56 -12.08 -12.35
N VAL A 365 -8.76 -11.99 -12.92
CA VAL A 365 -9.34 -13.07 -13.75
C VAL A 365 -9.14 -12.76 -15.24
N THR A 366 -8.56 -13.70 -15.98
CA THR A 366 -8.32 -13.57 -17.42
C THR A 366 -9.34 -14.34 -18.26
N VAL A 367 -9.59 -13.89 -19.49
CA VAL A 367 -10.43 -14.60 -20.47
C VAL A 367 -9.96 -16.06 -20.66
N ILE A 368 -8.64 -16.28 -20.62
CA ILE A 368 -8.03 -17.62 -20.76
C ILE A 368 -8.42 -18.52 -19.58
N GLN A 369 -8.43 -18.03 -18.34
CA GLN A 369 -8.88 -18.82 -17.18
C GLN A 369 -10.35 -19.20 -17.28
N VAL A 370 -11.21 -18.27 -17.72
CA VAL A 370 -12.64 -18.55 -17.96
C VAL A 370 -12.83 -19.60 -19.05
N VAL A 371 -12.13 -19.47 -20.18
CA VAL A 371 -12.18 -20.41 -21.30
C VAL A 371 -11.61 -21.78 -20.92
N THR A 372 -10.60 -21.82 -20.05
CA THR A 372 -9.99 -23.07 -19.54
C THR A 372 -10.92 -23.79 -18.56
N ALA A 373 -11.58 -23.07 -17.65
CA ALA A 373 -12.59 -23.63 -16.76
C ALA A 373 -13.77 -24.22 -17.55
N ILE A 374 -14.24 -23.52 -18.60
CA ILE A 374 -15.25 -24.04 -19.55
C ILE A 374 -14.80 -25.34 -20.20
N ALA A 375 -13.55 -25.38 -20.68
CA ALA A 375 -12.99 -26.55 -21.34
C ALA A 375 -12.91 -27.75 -20.37
N ASN A 376 -12.56 -27.51 -19.10
CA ASN A 376 -12.39 -28.55 -18.08
C ASN A 376 -13.68 -28.97 -17.37
N ASP A 377 -14.80 -28.28 -17.61
CA ASP A 377 -16.06 -28.43 -16.86
C ASP A 377 -15.91 -28.09 -15.38
N GLU A 378 -15.10 -27.06 -15.12
CA GLU A 378 -14.84 -26.51 -13.79
C GLU A 378 -15.73 -25.28 -13.52
N PRO A 379 -16.02 -24.98 -12.23
CA PRO A 379 -16.74 -23.77 -11.89
C PRO A 379 -15.99 -22.52 -12.38
N LEU A 380 -16.72 -21.61 -13.01
CA LEU A 380 -16.14 -20.42 -13.60
C LEU A 380 -15.63 -19.46 -12.51
N PRO A 381 -14.41 -18.91 -12.67
CA PRO A 381 -13.81 -18.04 -11.67
C PRO A 381 -14.54 -16.69 -11.57
N GLY A 382 -14.56 -16.11 -10.36
CA GLY A 382 -15.00 -14.72 -10.15
C GLY A 382 -16.50 -14.46 -10.29
N GLY A 383 -17.36 -15.49 -10.18
CA GLY A 383 -18.82 -15.33 -10.27
C GLY A 383 -19.35 -15.15 -11.69
N VAL A 384 -18.54 -15.45 -12.71
CA VAL A 384 -18.94 -15.44 -14.11
C VAL A 384 -19.91 -16.59 -14.39
N GLU A 385 -21.06 -16.31 -14.99
CA GLU A 385 -22.05 -17.34 -15.38
C GLU A 385 -22.17 -17.45 -16.91
N LEU A 386 -22.44 -18.68 -17.39
CA LEU A 386 -22.73 -18.90 -18.80
C LEU A 386 -24.10 -18.31 -19.16
N PRO A 387 -24.28 -17.80 -20.39
CA PRO A 387 -25.59 -17.33 -20.87
C PRO A 387 -26.66 -18.44 -20.79
N GLU A 388 -27.89 -18.09 -20.40
CA GLU A 388 -29.00 -19.04 -20.34
C GLU A 388 -29.19 -19.80 -21.67
N GLY A 389 -29.28 -21.13 -21.58
CA GLY A 389 -29.45 -22.02 -22.73
C GLY A 389 -28.17 -22.32 -23.52
N PHE A 390 -27.00 -21.93 -23.01
CA PHE A 390 -25.71 -22.26 -23.61
C PHE A 390 -25.18 -23.60 -23.09
N GLU A 391 -25.52 -24.69 -23.80
CA GLU A 391 -24.96 -26.03 -23.52
C GLU A 391 -23.72 -26.27 -24.39
N ILE A 392 -22.60 -26.59 -23.73
CA ILE A 392 -21.34 -26.94 -24.37
C ILE A 392 -21.20 -28.46 -24.34
N THR A 393 -21.13 -29.08 -25.51
CA THR A 393 -21.02 -30.54 -25.61
C THR A 393 -19.63 -31.02 -25.21
N ASP A 394 -19.52 -32.28 -24.78
CA ASP A 394 -18.22 -32.89 -24.43
C ASP A 394 -17.23 -32.85 -25.61
N GLU A 395 -17.73 -32.95 -26.83
CA GLU A 395 -16.95 -32.81 -28.07
C GLU A 395 -16.40 -31.38 -28.24
N GLN A 396 -17.21 -30.36 -27.94
CA GLN A 396 -16.78 -28.96 -27.99
C GLN A 396 -15.76 -28.64 -26.88
N ARG A 397 -15.92 -29.21 -25.69
CA ARG A 397 -14.90 -29.11 -24.63
C ARG A 397 -13.60 -29.80 -25.02
N ALA A 398 -13.68 -30.97 -25.65
CA ALA A 398 -12.51 -31.66 -26.18
C ALA A 398 -11.79 -30.84 -27.26
N GLN A 399 -12.54 -30.15 -28.14
CA GLN A 399 -11.97 -29.23 -29.12
C GLN A 399 -11.32 -28.00 -28.46
N LEU A 400 -11.92 -27.44 -27.42
CA LEU A 400 -11.32 -26.35 -26.63
C LEU A 400 -10.07 -26.81 -25.89
N ARG A 401 -10.07 -27.98 -25.25
CA ARG A 401 -8.86 -28.57 -24.63
C ARG A 401 -7.77 -28.85 -25.66
N ALA A 402 -8.12 -29.36 -26.83
CA ALA A 402 -7.17 -29.59 -27.92
C ALA A 402 -6.58 -28.27 -28.46
N LEU A 403 -7.40 -27.21 -28.52
CA LEU A 403 -6.94 -25.87 -28.87
C LEU A 403 -5.99 -25.31 -27.81
N ILE A 404 -6.33 -25.42 -26.52
CA ILE A 404 -5.49 -24.99 -25.38
C ILE A 404 -4.18 -25.80 -25.33
N ALA A 405 -4.24 -27.12 -25.50
CA ALA A 405 -3.07 -28.02 -25.48
C ALA A 405 -2.13 -27.81 -26.68
N ARG A 406 -2.67 -27.37 -27.84
CA ARG A 406 -1.85 -26.96 -29.00
C ARG A 406 -0.98 -25.74 -28.71
N PHE A 407 -1.39 -24.87 -27.79
CA PHE A 407 -0.58 -23.75 -27.33
C PHE A 407 0.36 -24.13 -26.18
N SER A 408 0.41 -25.42 -25.77
CA SER A 408 1.25 -25.91 -24.66
C SER A 408 2.17 -27.08 -25.00
N GLY A 409 2.37 -27.46 -26.27
CA GLY A 409 3.26 -28.58 -26.61
C GLY A 409 3.51 -28.84 -28.10
N GLY A 410 4.80 -28.91 -28.45
CA GLY A 410 5.39 -28.98 -29.79
C GLY A 410 5.13 -30.22 -30.65
N GLY A 411 5.55 -30.13 -31.92
CA GLY A 411 5.22 -31.11 -32.96
C GLY A 411 5.85 -30.86 -34.34
N SER A 412 7.17 -31.00 -34.41
CA SER A 412 8.07 -31.25 -35.57
C SER A 412 7.48 -31.69 -36.93
N GLY A 413 7.95 -31.04 -38.01
CA GLY A 413 7.92 -31.55 -39.39
C GLY A 413 8.82 -30.74 -40.34
N ALA A 414 9.86 -31.38 -40.88
CA ALA A 414 10.99 -30.75 -41.57
C ALA A 414 10.76 -30.25 -43.03
N ALA A 415 11.65 -29.31 -43.41
CA ALA A 415 12.31 -29.10 -44.71
C ALA A 415 11.77 -27.98 -45.64
N GLY A 416 12.60 -26.95 -45.81
CA GLY A 416 12.58 -26.00 -46.93
C GLY A 416 13.13 -24.64 -46.54
N GLY A 417 14.28 -24.25 -47.08
CA GLY A 417 14.96 -23.00 -46.74
C GLY A 417 14.14 -21.77 -47.09
N GLN A 418 13.58 -21.15 -46.04
CA GLN A 418 13.07 -19.78 -45.92
C GLN A 418 12.87 -19.54 -44.42
N ALA A 419 13.27 -18.37 -43.91
CA ALA A 419 13.24 -18.07 -42.47
C ALA A 419 11.79 -18.05 -41.97
N ALA A 420 11.35 -19.18 -41.43
CA ALA A 420 10.02 -19.39 -40.88
C ALA A 420 10.05 -19.20 -39.37
N VAL A 421 9.00 -18.58 -38.84
CA VAL A 421 8.80 -18.52 -37.40
C VAL A 421 8.24 -19.83 -36.87
N ASP A 422 9.14 -20.77 -36.52
CA ASP A 422 8.79 -22.05 -35.88
C ASP A 422 8.45 -21.86 -34.39
N ASP A 423 7.57 -22.67 -33.82
CA ASP A 423 7.14 -22.59 -32.40
C ASP A 423 8.07 -23.42 -31.49
N ASP A 424 8.81 -24.38 -32.06
CA ASP A 424 9.78 -25.25 -31.37
C ASP A 424 11.21 -24.66 -31.34
N ARG A 425 11.33 -23.33 -31.21
CA ARG A 425 12.64 -22.67 -31.24
C ARG A 425 13.41 -22.92 -29.96
N GLN A 426 14.71 -23.22 -30.10
CA GLN A 426 15.63 -23.16 -28.97
C GLN A 426 15.63 -21.73 -28.41
N LEU A 427 15.24 -21.54 -27.15
CA LEU A 427 15.30 -20.22 -26.52
C LEU A 427 16.77 -19.81 -26.32
N PRO A 428 17.15 -18.56 -26.61
CA PRO A 428 18.48 -18.06 -26.29
C PRO A 428 18.75 -18.13 -24.79
N VAL A 429 20.01 -18.22 -24.39
CA VAL A 429 20.41 -18.25 -22.98
C VAL A 429 20.86 -16.85 -22.56
N HIS A 430 20.68 -16.51 -21.28
CA HIS A 430 21.22 -15.28 -20.71
C HIS A 430 22.71 -15.10 -21.04
N GLY A 431 23.08 -13.89 -21.44
CA GLY A 431 24.46 -13.53 -21.80
C GLY A 431 24.87 -13.79 -23.26
N MET A 432 23.98 -14.30 -24.11
CA MET A 432 24.22 -14.35 -25.56
C MET A 432 24.18 -12.96 -26.19
N SER A 433 25.07 -12.70 -27.16
CA SER A 433 25.01 -11.49 -27.98
C SER A 433 23.98 -11.64 -29.10
N ALA A 434 23.21 -10.57 -29.35
CA ALA A 434 22.21 -10.52 -30.39
C ALA A 434 22.44 -9.32 -31.32
N THR A 435 22.12 -9.50 -32.60
CA THR A 435 21.94 -8.40 -33.55
C THR A 435 20.46 -8.21 -33.79
N VAL A 436 19.95 -6.99 -33.61
CA VAL A 436 18.53 -6.67 -33.77
C VAL A 436 18.33 -5.69 -34.90
N VAL A 437 17.40 -6.02 -35.79
CA VAL A 437 16.94 -5.14 -36.88
C VAL A 437 15.55 -4.64 -36.50
N ILE A 438 15.38 -3.32 -36.37
CA ILE A 438 14.11 -2.69 -36.01
C ILE A 438 13.47 -2.07 -37.25
N LEU A 439 12.15 -2.23 -37.39
CA LEU A 439 11.38 -1.52 -38.40
C LEU A 439 11.08 -0.10 -37.92
N THR A 440 11.71 0.90 -38.53
CA THR A 440 11.54 2.31 -38.15
C THR A 440 10.44 3.01 -38.95
N ALA A 441 10.23 2.63 -40.21
CA ALA A 441 9.17 3.18 -41.05
C ALA A 441 8.74 2.22 -42.16
N VAL A 442 7.46 2.27 -42.53
CA VAL A 442 6.91 1.64 -43.73
C VAL A 442 6.30 2.73 -44.60
N ARG A 443 6.61 2.72 -45.90
CA ARG A 443 6.04 3.64 -46.88
C ARG A 443 5.45 2.88 -48.06
N ASP A 444 4.15 3.05 -48.26
CA ASP A 444 3.45 2.51 -49.41
C ASP A 444 3.71 3.37 -50.66
N GLU A 445 3.78 2.72 -51.82
CA GLU A 445 3.93 3.37 -53.14
C GLU A 445 5.19 4.26 -53.28
N ALA A 446 6.26 3.98 -52.52
CA ALA A 446 7.51 4.71 -52.60
C ALA A 446 8.27 4.43 -53.90
N VAL A 447 8.76 5.49 -54.55
CA VAL A 447 9.68 5.36 -55.70
C VAL A 447 11.08 5.08 -55.16
N LEU A 448 11.48 3.81 -55.20
CA LEU A 448 12.80 3.37 -54.74
C LEU A 448 13.81 3.37 -55.88
N VAL A 449 14.95 4.00 -55.64
CA VAL A 449 16.11 3.96 -56.54
C VAL A 449 17.30 3.42 -55.76
N SER A 450 18.12 2.57 -56.37
CA SER A 450 19.35 2.08 -55.72
C SER A 450 20.22 3.25 -55.28
N THR A 451 20.78 3.18 -54.07
CA THR A 451 21.69 4.22 -53.54
C THR A 451 22.86 4.50 -54.49
N SER A 452 23.27 3.50 -55.28
CA SER A 452 24.35 3.62 -56.27
C SER A 452 23.99 4.44 -57.53
N ALA A 453 22.70 4.69 -57.78
CA ALA A 453 22.21 5.47 -58.92
C ALA A 453 21.98 6.96 -58.57
N VAL A 454 21.94 7.31 -57.29
CA VAL A 454 21.80 8.69 -56.82
C VAL A 454 23.18 9.31 -56.64
N ARG A 455 23.37 10.53 -57.16
CA ARG A 455 24.60 11.31 -57.03
C ARG A 455 24.33 12.63 -56.36
N GLN A 456 25.16 12.98 -55.38
CA GLN A 456 25.15 14.30 -54.77
C GLN A 456 26.19 15.19 -55.44
N ILE A 457 25.77 16.32 -55.98
CA ILE A 457 26.64 17.31 -56.62
C ILE A 457 26.24 18.68 -56.08
N ASP A 458 27.20 19.43 -55.52
CA ASP A 458 26.98 20.77 -54.96
C ASP A 458 25.79 20.85 -53.96
N GLY A 459 25.56 19.78 -53.21
CA GLY A 459 24.50 19.68 -52.19
C GLY A 459 23.11 19.29 -52.71
N ALA A 460 22.93 19.13 -54.03
CA ALA A 460 21.69 18.63 -54.63
C ALA A 460 21.85 17.18 -55.12
N TYR A 461 20.77 16.42 -55.10
CA TYR A 461 20.74 15.02 -55.53
C TYR A 461 20.22 14.90 -56.96
N TYR A 462 20.85 14.00 -57.72
CA TYR A 462 20.54 13.77 -59.12
C TYR A 462 20.51 12.28 -59.44
N VAL A 463 19.63 11.90 -60.36
CA VAL A 463 19.62 10.60 -61.05
C VAL A 463 19.82 10.81 -62.54
N ALA A 464 20.33 9.80 -63.24
CA ALA A 464 20.48 9.83 -64.69
C ALA A 464 19.32 9.10 -65.37
N VAL A 465 18.55 9.81 -66.20
CA VAL A 465 17.41 9.27 -66.96
C VAL A 465 17.69 9.26 -68.46
N PRO A 466 17.15 8.31 -69.25
CA PRO A 466 17.39 8.25 -70.68
C PRO A 466 16.62 9.36 -71.43
N THR A 467 17.21 9.86 -72.50
CA THR A 467 16.62 10.83 -73.44
C THR A 467 16.18 10.13 -74.72
N ASP A 468 15.21 10.72 -75.45
CA ASP A 468 14.66 10.16 -76.70
C ASP A 468 15.72 9.91 -77.79
N ASP A 469 16.84 10.63 -77.74
CA ASP A 469 17.97 10.52 -78.67
C ASP A 469 18.97 9.40 -78.29
N GLY A 470 18.66 8.59 -77.27
CA GLY A 470 19.50 7.50 -76.77
C GLY A 470 20.67 7.93 -75.87
N GLY A 471 20.70 9.20 -75.44
CA GLY A 471 21.62 9.72 -74.43
C GLY A 471 21.05 9.64 -73.02
N TRP A 472 21.80 10.10 -72.02
CA TRP A 472 21.34 10.24 -70.63
C TRP A 472 21.34 11.71 -70.23
N GLU A 473 20.40 12.11 -69.39
CA GLU A 473 20.36 13.44 -68.78
C GLU A 473 20.26 13.35 -67.26
N ARG A 474 20.71 14.40 -66.57
CA ARG A 474 20.64 14.49 -65.12
C ARG A 474 19.32 15.12 -64.72
N LEU A 475 18.55 14.38 -63.93
CA LEU A 475 17.30 14.82 -63.35
C LEU A 475 17.52 15.09 -61.87
N ALA A 476 17.25 16.33 -61.45
CA ALA A 476 17.32 16.70 -60.04
C ALA A 476 16.20 15.99 -59.28
N VAL A 477 16.54 15.37 -58.16
CA VAL A 477 15.60 14.65 -57.30
C VAL A 477 15.71 15.13 -55.87
N GLN A 478 14.59 15.06 -55.15
CA GLN A 478 14.59 15.14 -53.70
C GLN A 478 14.53 13.72 -53.16
N ILE A 479 15.44 13.38 -52.27
CA ILE A 479 15.52 12.06 -51.66
C ILE A 479 14.89 12.06 -50.26
N GLY A 480 14.37 10.92 -49.87
CA GLY A 480 13.84 10.62 -48.55
C GLY A 480 14.76 9.66 -47.80
N GLU A 481 14.15 8.73 -47.08
CA GLU A 481 14.87 7.76 -46.26
C GLU A 481 15.57 6.69 -47.11
N THR A 482 16.59 6.06 -46.53
CA THR A 482 17.30 4.92 -47.14
C THR A 482 17.15 3.67 -46.29
N ASP A 483 16.91 2.54 -46.94
CA ASP A 483 16.93 1.21 -46.31
C ASP A 483 18.35 0.59 -46.30
N GLY A 484 19.37 1.40 -46.65
CA GLY A 484 20.77 0.99 -46.83
C GLY A 484 21.12 0.46 -48.22
N THR A 485 20.14 -0.02 -49.00
CA THR A 485 20.32 -0.54 -50.37
C THR A 485 19.71 0.40 -51.42
N ASN A 486 18.54 0.93 -51.12
CA ASN A 486 17.77 1.86 -51.92
C ASN A 486 17.53 3.15 -51.13
N VAL A 487 17.25 4.21 -51.87
CA VAL A 487 16.82 5.50 -51.33
C VAL A 487 15.49 5.86 -51.96
N GLU A 488 14.59 6.34 -51.13
CA GLU A 488 13.30 6.87 -51.56
C GLU A 488 13.48 8.16 -52.35
N ILE A 489 12.76 8.31 -53.46
CA ILE A 489 12.66 9.57 -54.19
C ILE A 489 11.32 10.24 -53.86
N LEU A 490 11.38 11.37 -53.14
CA LEU A 490 10.21 12.16 -52.75
C LEU A 490 9.65 12.98 -53.91
N SER A 491 10.53 13.50 -54.77
CA SER A 491 10.12 14.26 -55.96
C SER A 491 11.22 14.31 -57.01
N GLY A 492 10.81 14.63 -58.24
CA GLY A 492 11.72 14.79 -59.37
C GLY A 492 11.85 13.54 -60.25
N LEU A 493 11.32 12.39 -59.84
CA LEU A 493 11.27 11.17 -60.65
C LEU A 493 9.84 10.61 -60.66
N LEU A 494 9.35 10.21 -61.84
CA LEU A 494 8.05 9.56 -61.98
C LEU A 494 8.15 8.05 -61.72
N ASP A 495 7.09 7.46 -61.21
CA ASP A 495 6.97 6.01 -61.11
C ASP A 495 7.13 5.34 -62.49
N GLY A 496 7.85 4.21 -62.52
CA GLY A 496 8.20 3.48 -63.73
C GLY A 496 9.33 4.10 -64.58
N ALA A 497 9.93 5.22 -64.15
CA ALA A 497 11.05 5.82 -64.86
C ALA A 497 12.30 4.93 -64.85
N THR A 498 12.98 4.84 -65.99
CA THR A 498 14.26 4.12 -66.09
C THR A 498 15.40 5.03 -65.61
N VAL A 499 16.23 4.53 -64.70
CA VAL A 499 17.40 5.24 -64.19
C VAL A 499 18.68 4.42 -64.42
N LEU A 500 19.79 5.10 -64.68
CA LEU A 500 21.09 4.46 -64.83
C LEU A 500 21.66 4.09 -63.45
N VAL A 501 21.95 2.79 -63.26
CA VAL A 501 22.60 2.26 -62.06
C VAL A 501 24.08 1.98 -62.37
N GLY A 502 25.02 2.58 -61.65
CA GLY A 502 26.46 2.28 -61.78
C GLY A 502 27.38 3.44 -62.19
N ALA A 503 28.68 3.13 -62.33
CA ALA A 503 29.80 4.07 -62.50
C ALA A 503 29.79 4.89 -63.80
N ASP A 504 28.89 4.57 -64.72
CA ASP A 504 28.83 5.15 -66.07
C ASP A 504 28.17 6.55 -66.09
N SER A 505 27.63 6.99 -64.95
CA SER A 505 26.99 8.29 -64.77
C SER A 505 27.96 9.49 -64.67
N GLU A 506 29.27 9.24 -64.50
CA GLU A 506 30.30 10.29 -64.41
C GLU A 506 30.48 11.07 -65.72
N GLY A 507 30.21 10.43 -66.88
CA GLY A 507 30.47 10.95 -68.22
C GLY A 507 29.32 11.72 -68.88
N ILE A 508 28.18 11.88 -68.20
CA ILE A 508 27.00 12.52 -68.79
C ILE A 508 27.23 14.03 -68.90
N ALA A 509 27.35 14.50 -70.15
CA ALA A 509 27.80 15.84 -70.50
C ALA A 509 26.82 16.93 -70.02
N TYR A 510 27.38 17.94 -69.36
CA TYR A 510 26.71 19.18 -68.99
C TYR A 510 26.32 19.97 -70.25
N SER A 511 25.05 19.93 -70.66
CA SER A 511 24.54 20.86 -71.67
C SER A 511 24.23 22.22 -71.04
N ALA A 512 25.29 22.91 -70.58
CA ALA A 512 25.24 24.33 -70.29
C ALA A 512 25.50 25.12 -71.58
N THR A 513 24.43 25.42 -72.31
CA THR A 513 24.33 26.56 -73.25
C THR A 513 23.09 27.34 -72.78
N GLN A 514 23.14 28.58 -72.27
CA GLN A 514 24.13 29.67 -72.32
C GLN A 514 23.94 30.57 -71.07
N LEU A 515 25.00 31.13 -70.45
CA LEU A 515 25.50 32.50 -70.67
C LEU A 515 26.78 32.78 -69.81
N PRO A 516 27.62 33.78 -70.14
CA PRO A 516 28.96 33.55 -70.69
C PRO A 516 30.11 34.03 -69.79
N GLY A 517 31.31 33.50 -70.02
CA GLY A 517 32.54 34.25 -69.77
C GLY A 517 33.77 33.45 -69.36
N GLY A 518 34.69 33.27 -70.31
CA GLY A 518 36.09 33.60 -70.09
C GLY A 518 36.97 32.62 -69.31
N GLY A 519 37.71 31.80 -70.06
CA GLY A 519 39.17 31.68 -69.90
C GLY A 519 39.70 31.15 -68.57
N ALA A 520 39.89 29.84 -68.49
CA ALA A 520 40.97 29.23 -67.72
C ALA A 520 42.35 29.55 -68.36
N PRO A 521 43.49 29.06 -67.86
CA PRO A 521 43.83 28.55 -66.53
C PRO A 521 45.17 29.13 -66.00
N GLY A 522 45.50 28.87 -64.74
CA GLY A 522 46.85 29.09 -64.22
C GLY A 522 47.10 28.30 -62.94
N GLY A 523 47.50 27.04 -63.09
CA GLY A 523 47.92 26.19 -61.99
C GLY A 523 49.26 26.63 -61.38
N GLY A 524 49.40 26.39 -60.09
CA GLY A 524 50.65 26.51 -59.36
C GLY A 524 50.55 25.74 -58.04
N GLY A 525 51.19 24.56 -58.01
CA GLY A 525 51.23 23.67 -56.86
C GLY A 525 52.01 24.23 -55.65
N PRO A 526 52.01 23.48 -54.54
CA PRO A 526 52.23 24.03 -53.20
C PRO A 526 53.71 24.19 -52.86
N GLY A 527 54.02 25.32 -52.22
CA GLY A 527 55.34 25.63 -51.69
C GLY A 527 55.59 24.95 -50.35
N GLY A 528 56.83 24.49 -50.18
CA GLY A 528 57.37 24.07 -48.88
C GLY A 528 58.90 24.10 -48.90
N GLY A 529 59.49 24.97 -48.06
CA GLY A 529 60.84 24.78 -47.53
C GLY A 529 61.77 26.00 -47.48
N GLY A 530 61.86 26.65 -46.31
CA GLY A 530 63.17 26.82 -45.65
C GLY A 530 63.80 28.21 -45.53
N GLN A 531 63.58 28.82 -44.35
CA GLN A 531 64.54 29.58 -43.51
C GLN A 531 65.16 30.90 -44.04
N ARG A 532 64.85 31.99 -43.33
CA ARG A 532 65.80 32.74 -42.49
C ARG A 532 65.07 33.70 -41.54
#